data_AF-A0A4Q2UUG3-F1
#
_entry.id   AF-A0A4Q2UUG3-F1
#
_cell.length_a   1.000
_cell.length_b   1.000
_cell.length_c   1.000
_cell.angle_alpha   90.00
_cell.angle_beta   90.00
_cell.angle_gamma   90.00
#
_symmetry.space_group_name_H-M   'P 1'
#
loop_
_entity.id
_entity.type
_entity.pdbx_description
1 polymer ?
#
loop_
_entity_poly.entity_id
_entity_poly.type
_entity_poly.pdbx_seq_one_letter_code
_entity_poly.pdbx_strand_id
1 'polypeptide(L)'
;MSPASSAIELDVVPGEILHRYPKLPPGAADKLVMETVHALSAIGGHENPPARHIVGHEGAIAVKEKLKTVTEELEDFVEASLSVDIFESELQAETRDCKAPRAEPSGTPSSTG
;
A
#
# COMPACT_ATOMS: atom_id res chain seq x y z
N MET A 1 -55.14 21.76 -18.99
CA MET A 1 -54.14 22.61 -19.66
C MET A 1 -52.80 22.30 -19.02
N SER A 2 -52.00 21.45 -19.66
CA SER A 2 -50.65 21.13 -19.18
C SER A 2 -49.70 22.21 -19.71
N PRO A 3 -48.80 22.79 -18.89
CA PRO A 3 -47.83 23.73 -19.41
C PRO A 3 -46.77 22.95 -20.19
N ALA A 4 -46.52 23.39 -21.42
CA ALA A 4 -45.44 22.86 -22.25
C ALA A 4 -44.11 23.10 -21.52
N SER A 5 -43.33 22.04 -21.33
CA SER A 5 -41.91 22.17 -21.04
C SER A 5 -41.27 22.90 -22.21
N SER A 6 -40.98 24.17 -22.03
CA SER A 6 -40.09 24.92 -22.90
C SER A 6 -38.71 24.28 -22.80
N ALA A 7 -38.35 23.48 -23.81
CA ALA A 7 -36.96 23.12 -24.06
C ALA A 7 -36.20 24.43 -24.28
N ILE A 8 -35.36 24.78 -23.31
CA ILE A 8 -34.44 25.90 -23.42
C ILE A 8 -33.35 25.42 -24.39
N GLU A 9 -33.32 26.02 -25.58
CA GLU A 9 -32.21 25.91 -26.53
C GLU A 9 -30.95 26.43 -25.81
N LEU A 10 -30.12 25.51 -25.32
CA LEU A 10 -28.86 25.81 -24.66
C LEU A 10 -27.83 26.17 -25.72
N ASP A 11 -27.57 27.46 -25.85
CA ASP A 11 -26.46 28.00 -26.64
C ASP A 11 -25.15 27.43 -26.07
N VAL A 12 -24.49 26.57 -26.86
CA VAL A 12 -23.38 25.73 -26.39
C VAL A 12 -22.14 26.60 -26.15
N VAL A 13 -21.88 26.96 -24.90
CA VAL A 13 -20.62 27.57 -24.48
C VAL A 13 -19.54 26.48 -24.41
N PRO A 14 -18.36 26.65 -25.06
CA PRO A 14 -17.26 25.70 -24.95
C PRO A 14 -16.79 25.60 -23.50
N GLY A 15 -17.02 24.44 -22.87
CA GLY A 15 -16.64 24.17 -21.48
C GLY A 15 -17.78 23.77 -20.54
N GLU A 16 -19.04 23.79 -21.00
CA GLU A 16 -20.17 23.33 -20.18
C GLU A 16 -20.28 21.80 -20.19
N ILE A 17 -20.19 21.17 -19.02
CA ILE A 17 -20.35 19.71 -18.87
C ILE A 17 -21.82 19.37 -19.10
N LEU A 18 -22.15 18.95 -20.32
CA LEU A 18 -23.52 18.62 -20.73
C LEU A 18 -24.12 17.44 -19.96
N HIS A 19 -23.29 16.47 -19.57
CA HIS A 19 -23.68 15.35 -18.72
C HIS A 19 -22.49 14.86 -17.86
N ARG A 20 -22.71 14.80 -16.54
CA ARG A 20 -21.75 14.22 -15.60
C ARG A 20 -21.68 12.69 -15.69
N TYR A 21 -22.75 12.05 -16.18
CA TYR A 21 -22.84 10.60 -16.37
C TYR A 21 -23.47 10.28 -17.72
N PRO A 22 -23.07 9.17 -18.38
CA PRO A 22 -23.70 8.74 -19.62
C PRO A 22 -25.19 8.53 -19.40
N LYS A 23 -26.03 9.06 -20.31
CA LYS A 23 -27.45 8.71 -20.36
C LYS A 23 -27.58 7.26 -20.80
N LEU A 24 -27.80 6.37 -19.83
CA LEU A 24 -27.99 4.95 -20.10
C LEU A 24 -29.39 4.72 -20.70
N PRO A 25 -29.53 3.77 -21.65
CA PRO A 25 -30.83 3.39 -22.16
C PRO A 25 -31.70 2.77 -21.05
N PRO A 26 -33.04 2.84 -21.17
CA PRO A 26 -33.96 2.28 -20.18
C PRO A 26 -33.66 0.78 -19.93
N GLY A 27 -33.49 0.39 -18.67
CA GLY A 27 -33.17 -0.99 -18.26
C GLY A 27 -31.69 -1.38 -18.34
N ALA A 28 -30.81 -0.54 -18.91
CA ALA A 28 -29.36 -0.80 -18.85
C ALA A 28 -28.79 -0.58 -17.45
N ALA A 29 -29.35 0.36 -16.69
CA ALA A 29 -28.99 0.57 -15.29
C ALA A 29 -29.27 -0.68 -14.44
N ASP A 30 -30.45 -1.28 -14.59
CA ASP A 30 -30.83 -2.49 -13.84
C ASP A 30 -29.92 -3.68 -14.18
N LYS A 31 -29.57 -3.84 -15.47
CA LYS A 31 -28.61 -4.88 -15.89
C LYS A 31 -27.22 -4.68 -15.26
N LEU A 32 -26.72 -3.44 -15.26
CA LEU A 32 -25.42 -3.11 -14.68
C LEU A 32 -25.41 -3.35 -13.16
N VAL A 33 -26.49 -2.99 -12.47
CA VAL A 33 -26.66 -3.27 -11.04
C VAL A 33 -26.68 -4.77 -10.79
N MET A 34 -27.45 -5.54 -11.55
CA MET A 34 -27.53 -7.00 -11.39
C MET A 34 -26.19 -7.69 -11.64
N GLU A 35 -25.44 -7.27 -12.66
CA GLU A 35 -24.10 -7.79 -12.93
C GLU A 35 -23.13 -7.49 -11.78
N THR A 36 -23.18 -6.25 -11.27
CA THR A 36 -22.32 -5.82 -10.14
C THR A 36 -22.63 -6.61 -8.88
N VAL A 37 -23.93 -6.80 -8.56
CA VAL A 37 -24.37 -7.61 -7.42
C VAL A 37 -23.92 -9.05 -7.58
N HIS A 38 -24.07 -9.63 -8.77
CA HIS A 38 -23.62 -10.99 -9.04
C HIS A 38 -22.10 -11.14 -8.82
N ALA A 39 -21.30 -10.21 -9.34
CA ALA A 39 -19.86 -10.21 -9.16
C ALA A 39 -19.47 -10.14 -7.67
N LEU A 40 -20.10 -9.24 -6.90
CA LEU A 40 -19.85 -9.11 -5.46
C LEU A 40 -20.24 -10.37 -4.69
N SER A 41 -21.39 -10.97 -4.99
CA SER A 41 -21.82 -12.21 -4.35
C SER A 41 -20.92 -13.39 -4.69
N ALA A 42 -20.44 -13.49 -5.93
CA ALA A 42 -19.52 -14.53 -6.36
C ALA A 42 -18.14 -14.42 -5.66
N ILE A 43 -17.66 -13.19 -5.44
CA ILE A 43 -16.40 -12.93 -4.75
C ILE A 43 -16.54 -13.12 -3.23
N GLY A 44 -17.62 -12.58 -2.65
CA GLY A 44 -17.86 -12.60 -1.21
C GLY A 44 -18.32 -13.96 -0.67
N GLY A 45 -18.86 -14.83 -1.52
CA GLY A 45 -19.29 -16.19 -1.16
C GLY A 45 -18.16 -17.23 -1.11
N HIS A 46 -16.91 -16.83 -1.35
CA HIS A 46 -15.77 -17.73 -1.30
C HIS A 46 -15.26 -17.87 0.15
N GLU A 47 -14.86 -19.08 0.57
CA GLU A 47 -14.34 -19.39 1.92
C GLU A 47 -13.14 -18.51 2.33
N ASN A 48 -12.44 -17.98 1.35
CA ASN A 48 -11.38 -16.99 1.53
C ASN A 48 -11.55 -15.89 0.48
N PRO A 49 -12.36 -14.84 0.74
CA PRO A 49 -12.56 -13.77 -0.21
C PRO A 49 -11.28 -12.91 -0.29
N PRO A 50 -10.94 -12.35 -1.45
CA PRO A 50 -9.79 -11.47 -1.57
C PRO A 50 -9.96 -10.24 -0.68
N ALA A 51 -8.88 -9.83 0.00
CA ALA A 51 -8.91 -8.66 0.87
C ALA A 51 -9.27 -7.36 0.13
N ARG A 52 -9.02 -7.30 -1.18
CA ARG A 52 -9.33 -6.15 -2.03
C ARG A 52 -9.60 -6.60 -3.47
N HIS A 53 -10.68 -6.08 -4.05
CA HIS A 53 -11.03 -6.26 -5.45
C HIS A 53 -10.84 -4.94 -6.21
N ILE A 54 -10.17 -4.97 -7.36
CA ILE A 54 -9.91 -3.79 -8.19
C ILE A 54 -10.85 -3.82 -9.39
N VAL A 55 -11.60 -2.74 -9.57
CA VAL A 55 -12.61 -2.61 -10.63
C VAL A 55 -12.12 -1.66 -11.71
N GLY A 56 -12.38 -2.01 -12.96
CA GLY A 56 -12.05 -1.19 -14.12
C GLY A 56 -10.62 -1.41 -14.64
N HIS A 57 -10.45 -1.23 -15.95
CA HIS A 57 -9.17 -1.44 -16.63
C HIS A 57 -8.09 -0.45 -16.16
N GLU A 58 -8.46 0.82 -16.04
CA GLU A 58 -7.59 1.89 -15.55
C GLU A 58 -7.10 1.61 -14.12
N GLY A 59 -8.03 1.26 -13.22
CA GLY A 59 -7.69 0.91 -11.83
C GLY A 59 -6.77 -0.29 -11.74
N ALA A 60 -6.99 -1.32 -12.57
CA ALA A 60 -6.14 -2.51 -12.61
C ALA A 60 -4.70 -2.19 -13.06
N ILE A 61 -4.55 -1.35 -14.09
CA ILE A 61 -3.22 -0.90 -14.56
C ILE A 61 -2.53 -0.06 -13.49
N ALA A 62 -3.22 0.94 -12.93
CA ALA A 62 -2.65 1.82 -11.93
C ALA A 62 -2.17 1.07 -10.68
N VAL A 63 -2.94 0.09 -10.20
CA VAL A 63 -2.53 -0.75 -9.07
C VAL A 63 -1.35 -1.64 -9.43
N LYS A 64 -1.36 -2.23 -10.63
CA LYS A 64 -0.25 -3.07 -11.12
C LYS A 64 1.06 -2.27 -11.20
N GLU A 65 1.02 -1.07 -11.78
CA GLU A 65 2.20 -0.19 -11.89
C GLU A 65 2.69 0.24 -10.52
N LYS A 66 1.78 0.62 -9.62
CA LYS A 66 2.13 0.98 -8.24
C LYS A 66 2.81 -0.18 -7.50
N LEU A 67 2.27 -1.40 -7.62
CA LEU A 67 2.88 -2.56 -6.98
C LEU A 67 4.29 -2.82 -7.52
N LYS A 68 4.49 -2.67 -8.83
CA LYS A 68 5.81 -2.79 -9.44
C LYS A 68 6.81 -1.79 -8.84
N THR A 69 6.44 -0.51 -8.80
CA THR A 69 7.32 0.53 -8.22
C THR A 69 7.61 0.28 -6.75
N VAL A 70 6.60 -0.08 -5.95
CA VAL A 70 6.79 -0.36 -4.52
C VAL A 70 7.70 -1.57 -4.31
N THR A 71 7.64 -2.59 -5.18
CA THR A 71 8.55 -3.73 -5.09
C THR A 71 9.99 -3.33 -5.39
N GLU A 72 10.22 -2.55 -6.45
CA GLU A 72 11.56 -2.03 -6.80
C GLU A 72 12.14 -1.20 -5.64
N GLU A 73 11.34 -0.28 -5.07
CA GLU A 73 11.77 0.53 -3.92
C GLU A 73 12.03 -0.31 -2.66
N LEU A 74 11.32 -1.41 -2.47
CA LEU A 74 11.50 -2.29 -1.32
C LEU A 74 12.79 -3.11 -1.43
N GLU A 75 13.16 -3.55 -2.64
CA GLU A 75 14.43 -4.22 -2.89
C GLU A 75 15.61 -3.28 -2.57
N ASP A 76 15.55 -2.04 -3.07
CA ASP A 76 16.54 -0.99 -2.77
C ASP A 76 16.59 -0.69 -1.25
N PHE A 77 15.44 -0.63 -0.59
CA PHE A 77 15.37 -0.39 0.85
C PHE A 77 16.01 -1.52 1.66
N VAL A 78 15.81 -2.78 1.27
CA VAL A 78 16.41 -3.93 1.96
C VAL A 78 17.92 -3.91 1.81
N GLU A 79 18.44 -3.63 0.62
CA GLU A 79 19.89 -3.51 0.38
C GLU A 79 20.49 -2.40 1.25
N ALA A 80 19.89 -1.21 1.25
CA ALA A 80 20.33 -0.10 2.09
C ALA A 80 20.25 -0.44 3.59
N SER A 81 19.17 -1.11 4.03
CA SER A 81 18.96 -1.46 5.44
C SER A 81 19.97 -2.48 5.96
N LEU A 82 20.41 -3.41 5.13
CA LEU A 82 21.43 -4.40 5.47
C LEU A 82 22.85 -3.84 5.40
N SER A 83 23.07 -2.77 4.62
CA SER A 83 24.39 -2.15 4.45
C SER A 83 24.88 -1.33 5.66
N VAL A 84 24.01 -1.05 6.64
CA VAL A 84 24.36 -0.30 7.85
C VAL A 84 24.88 -1.25 8.93
N ASP A 85 26.19 -1.26 9.12
CA ASP A 85 26.86 -2.06 10.14
C ASP A 85 26.87 -1.32 11.49
N ILE A 86 25.86 -1.55 12.34
CA ILE A 86 25.69 -0.83 13.62
C ILE A 86 26.70 -1.30 14.69
N PHE A 87 27.42 -2.41 14.49
CA PHE A 87 28.20 -3.02 15.57
C PHE A 87 29.72 -3.06 15.39
N GLU A 88 30.30 -2.86 14.21
CA GLU A 88 31.73 -3.20 14.05
C GLU A 88 32.76 -2.07 14.16
N SER A 89 32.43 -0.79 13.96
CA SER A 89 33.51 0.22 13.81
C SER A 89 33.85 1.09 15.02
N GLU A 90 32.89 1.56 15.83
CA GLU A 90 33.24 2.52 16.92
C GLU A 90 32.64 2.17 18.30
N LEU A 91 31.43 1.63 18.37
CA LEU A 91 30.77 1.29 19.65
C LEU A 91 31.42 0.08 20.37
N GLN A 92 31.95 -0.89 19.62
CA GLN A 92 32.67 -2.04 20.21
C GLN A 92 34.05 -1.66 20.77
N ALA A 93 34.72 -0.65 20.22
CA ALA A 93 36.00 -0.17 20.73
C ALA A 93 35.81 0.51 22.09
N GLU A 94 34.84 1.42 22.19
CA GLU A 94 34.54 2.12 23.45
C GLU A 94 33.95 1.21 24.54
N THR A 95 33.20 0.17 24.15
CA THR A 95 32.64 -0.80 25.11
C THR A 95 33.72 -1.78 25.64
N ARG A 96 34.78 -2.04 24.87
CA ARG A 96 35.91 -2.86 25.32
C ARG A 96 36.90 -2.08 26.18
N ASP A 97 37.10 -0.79 25.92
CA ASP A 97 37.93 0.08 26.77
C ASP A 97 37.31 0.30 28.16
N CYS A 98 35.99 0.24 28.30
CA CYS A 98 35.32 0.25 29.62
C CYS A 98 35.39 -1.09 30.38
N LYS A 99 35.86 -2.18 29.76
CA LYS A 99 36.00 -3.50 30.40
C LYS A 99 37.47 -3.89 30.58
N ALA A 100 38.27 -2.99 31.15
CA ALA A 100 39.58 -3.35 31.69
C ALA A 100 39.39 -4.36 32.86
N PRO A 101 40.14 -5.48 32.91
CA PRO A 101 40.11 -6.36 34.06
C PRO A 101 40.78 -5.64 35.22
N ARG A 102 40.01 -5.33 36.26
CA ARG A 102 40.55 -4.92 37.56
C ARG A 102 41.47 -6.04 38.03
N ALA A 103 42.78 -5.81 37.91
CA ALA A 103 43.81 -6.75 38.34
C ALA A 103 43.56 -7.12 39.81
N GLU A 104 43.21 -8.38 40.05
CA GLU A 104 43.24 -8.94 41.39
C GLU A 104 44.71 -9.18 41.76
N PRO A 105 45.20 -8.67 42.92
CA PRO A 105 46.56 -8.93 43.32
C PRO A 105 46.69 -10.38 43.80
N SER A 106 47.24 -11.24 42.94
CA SER A 106 47.70 -12.58 43.33
C SER A 106 48.90 -12.45 44.27
N GLY A 107 48.71 -12.76 45.54
CA GLY A 107 49.77 -13.03 46.51
C GLY A 107 49.52 -14.39 47.16
N THR A 108 50.21 -15.42 46.69
CA THR A 108 50.51 -16.62 47.50
C THR A 108 51.99 -16.55 47.87
N PRO A 109 52.41 -17.13 49.01
CA PRO A 109 52.86 -18.51 48.89
C PRO A 109 52.58 -19.41 50.12
N SER A 110 52.27 -20.67 49.80
CA SER A 110 52.79 -21.91 50.39
C SER A 110 52.87 -22.13 51.92
N SER A 111 52.20 -23.22 52.35
CA SER A 111 52.78 -24.39 53.03
C SER A 111 53.39 -24.25 54.44
N THR A 112 52.82 -24.99 55.41
CA THR A 112 53.44 -26.08 56.22
C THR A 112 52.90 -26.07 57.65
N GLY A 113 52.43 -27.22 58.15
CA GLY A 113 52.24 -27.50 59.58
C GLY A 113 50.89 -28.10 59.93
#